data_AF-A0A382PS11-F1
#
_entry.id   AF-A0A382PS11-F1
#
_cell.length_a   1.000
_cell.length_b   1.000
_cell.length_c   1.000
_cell.angle_alpha   90.00
_cell.angle_beta   90.00
_cell.angle_gamma   90.00
#
_symmetry.space_group_name_H-M   'P 1'
#
loop_
_entity.id
_entity.type
_entity.pdbx_description
1 polymer ?
#
loop_
_entity_poly.entity_id
_entity_poly.type
_entity_poly.pdbx_seq_one_letter_code
_entity_poly.pdbx_strand_id
1 'polypeptide(L)' 'VDLTKNFPRSPYEKVDGYMMLGRTIDKAHATLQGLLGEYMYDCPLDKRLFGFLGISAPQLLELVENSENDEDVVDSLKTI' A
#
# COMPACT_ATOMS: atom_id res chain seq x y z
N VAL A 1 1.49 -6.89 7.86
CA VAL A 1 0.09 -7.11 8.31
C VAL A 1 -0.32 -8.50 7.85
N ASP A 2 -0.95 -9.31 8.70
CA ASP A 2 -1.45 -10.64 8.33
C ASP A 2 -2.89 -10.55 7.82
N LEU A 3 -3.06 -10.58 6.49
CA LEU A 3 -4.36 -10.49 5.82
C LEU A 3 -5.05 -11.85 5.64
N THR A 4 -4.44 -12.94 6.11
CA THR A 4 -5.11 -14.24 6.24
C THR A 4 -6.07 -14.28 7.42
N LYS A 5 -5.84 -13.39 8.41
CA LYS A 5 -6.63 -13.30 9.66
C LYS A 5 -7.38 -11.99 9.84
N ASN A 6 -6.90 -10.93 9.20
CA ASN A 6 -7.44 -9.58 9.37
C ASN A 6 -7.79 -8.95 8.03
N PHE A 7 -8.64 -7.93 8.08
CA PHE A 7 -8.97 -7.11 6.93
C PHE A 7 -7.95 -5.96 6.83
N PRO A 8 -7.55 -5.57 5.62
CA PRO A 8 -6.76 -4.35 5.45
C PRO A 8 -7.65 -3.14 5.74
N ARG A 9 -7.01 -2.00 6.01
CA ARG A 9 -7.67 -0.73 6.33
C ARG A 9 -8.76 -0.37 5.32
N SER A 10 -9.70 0.45 5.82
CA SER A 10 -10.82 0.95 5.01
C SER A 10 -10.29 1.74 3.81
N PRO A 11 -10.87 1.56 2.60
CA PRO A 11 -10.58 2.40 1.44
C PRO A 11 -10.74 3.91 1.70
N TYR A 12 -11.60 4.28 2.66
CA TYR A 12 -11.93 5.66 3.00
C TYR A 12 -11.06 6.23 4.13
N GLU A 13 -10.29 5.39 4.81
CA GLU A 13 -9.31 5.86 5.77
C GLU A 13 -8.17 6.53 5.01
N LYS A 14 -7.87 7.78 5.38
CA LYS A 14 -6.90 8.60 4.66
C LYS A 14 -5.55 8.49 5.35
N VAL A 15 -4.53 8.26 4.54
CA VAL A 15 -3.12 8.39 4.93
C VAL A 15 -2.59 9.64 4.23
N ASP A 16 -2.19 10.66 5.00
CA ASP A 16 -1.78 11.98 4.50
C ASP A 16 -2.73 12.60 3.43
N GLY A 17 -4.04 12.41 3.62
CA GLY A 17 -5.06 12.90 2.71
C GLY A 17 -5.37 11.99 1.51
N TYR A 18 -4.55 10.96 1.25
CA TYR A 18 -4.78 9.98 0.19
C TYR A 18 -5.76 8.88 0.65
N MET A 19 -6.87 8.74 -0.08
CA MET A 19 -7.73 7.57 0.04
C MET A 19 -7.05 6.34 -0.58
N MET A 20 -7.46 5.14 -0.18
CA MET A 20 -6.89 3.85 -0.61
C MET A 20 -5.42 3.59 -0.23
N LEU A 21 -4.61 4.60 0.05
CA LEU A 21 -3.18 4.44 0.30
C LEU A 21 -2.89 3.50 1.47
N GLY A 22 -3.50 3.72 2.63
CA GLY A 22 -3.30 2.84 3.79
C GLY A 22 -3.69 1.38 3.51
N ARG A 23 -4.79 1.16 2.77
CA ARG A 23 -5.21 -0.17 2.34
C ARG A 23 -4.17 -0.83 1.42
N THR A 24 -3.59 -0.07 0.49
CA THR A 24 -2.59 -0.58 -0.44
C THR A 24 -1.25 -0.83 0.27
N ILE A 25 -0.88 -0.02 1.25
CA ILE A 25 0.29 -0.24 2.13
C ILE A 25 0.12 -1.54 2.93
N ASP A 26 -1.06 -1.79 3.51
CA ASP A 26 -1.31 -3.04 4.25
C ASP A 26 -1.14 -4.27 3.35
N LYS A 27 -1.65 -4.18 2.11
CA LYS A 27 -1.48 -5.24 1.10
C LYS A 27 -0.02 -5.36 0.65
N ALA A 28 0.71 -4.27 0.57
CA ALA A 28 2.14 -4.27 0.24
C ALA A 28 2.93 -5.01 1.33
N HIS A 29 2.74 -4.66 2.61
CA HIS A 29 3.35 -5.38 3.74
C HIS A 29 2.96 -6.86 3.77
N ALA A 30 1.68 -7.17 3.53
CA ALA A 30 1.22 -8.55 3.49
C ALA A 30 1.83 -9.34 2.32
N THR A 31 2.07 -8.68 1.19
CA THR A 31 2.75 -9.28 0.02
C THR A 31 4.21 -9.58 0.34
N LEU A 32 4.95 -8.62 0.92
CA LEU A 32 6.34 -8.81 1.34
C LEU A 32 6.50 -9.93 2.37
N GLN A 33 5.52 -10.08 3.27
CA GLN A 33 5.53 -11.11 4.33
C GLN A 33 4.95 -12.46 3.86
N GLY A 34 4.41 -12.56 2.65
CA GLY A 34 3.71 -13.76 2.17
C GLY A 34 2.39 -14.06 2.89
N LEU A 35 1.77 -13.05 3.52
CA LEU A 35 0.56 -13.14 4.34
C LEU A 35 -0.65 -12.44 3.69
N LEU A 36 -0.67 -12.37 2.35
CA LEU A 36 -1.71 -11.67 1.60
C LEU A 36 -3.10 -12.33 1.69
N GLY A 37 -3.15 -13.65 1.88
CA GLY A 37 -4.41 -14.41 1.96
C GLY A 37 -5.18 -14.42 0.64
N GLU A 38 -6.50 -14.17 0.71
CA GLU A 38 -7.37 -14.10 -0.47
C GLU A 38 -7.30 -12.75 -1.21
N TYR A 39 -6.55 -11.79 -0.68
CA TYR A 39 -6.37 -10.51 -1.35
C TYR A 39 -5.42 -10.63 -2.53
N MET A 40 -5.56 -9.69 -3.47
CA MET A 40 -4.68 -9.58 -4.63
C MET A 40 -4.01 -8.21 -4.61
N TYR A 41 -2.69 -8.17 -4.49
CA TYR A 41 -1.89 -6.96 -4.70
C TYR A 41 -1.78 -6.66 -6.19
N ASP A 42 -1.64 -5.38 -6.56
CA ASP A 42 -1.68 -4.90 -7.94
C ASP A 42 -3.02 -5.20 -8.65
N CYS A 43 -4.14 -5.12 -7.91
CA CYS A 43 -5.46 -5.28 -8.50
C CYS A 43 -5.88 -4.04 -9.30
N PRO A 44 -6.94 -4.10 -10.14
CA PRO A 44 -7.39 -2.96 -10.94
C PRO A 44 -7.68 -1.68 -10.14
N LEU A 45 -8.00 -1.80 -8.86
CA LEU A 45 -8.22 -0.66 -7.97
C LEU A 45 -6.89 -0.06 -7.47
N ASP A 46 -5.91 -0.90 -7.10
CA ASP A 46 -4.57 -0.43 -6.73
C ASP A 46 -3.90 0.27 -7.92
N LYS A 47 -4.09 -0.27 -9.14
CA LYS A 47 -3.58 0.35 -10.38
C LYS A 47 -4.09 1.77 -10.61
N ARG A 48 -5.32 2.07 -10.18
CA ARG A 48 -5.85 3.45 -10.24
C ARG A 48 -5.14 4.37 -9.25
N LEU A 49 -4.83 3.88 -8.05
CA LEU A 49 -4.03 4.62 -7.07
C LEU A 49 -2.62 4.85 -7.61
N PHE A 50 -1.97 3.81 -8.14
CA PHE A 50 -0.64 3.90 -8.75
C PHE A 50 -0.58 4.91 -9.89
N GLY A 51 -1.56 4.87 -10.81
CA GLY A 51 -1.68 5.84 -11.89
C GLY A 51 -1.92 7.27 -11.41
N PHE A 52 -2.61 7.45 -10.28
CA PHE A 52 -2.79 8.76 -9.65
C PHE A 52 -1.51 9.27 -8.99
N LEU A 53 -0.77 8.40 -8.30
CA LEU A 53 0.50 8.73 -7.63
C LEU A 53 1.69 8.79 -8.59
N GLY A 54 1.55 8.34 -9.84
CA GLY A 54 2.64 8.29 -10.81
C GLY A 54 3.69 7.20 -10.54
N ILE A 55 3.36 6.20 -9.73
CA ILE A 55 4.27 5.10 -9.35
C ILE A 55 3.78 3.77 -9.92
N SER A 56 4.64 2.75 -9.86
CA SER A 56 4.31 1.36 -10.17
C SER A 56 4.17 0.52 -8.89
N ALA A 57 3.53 -0.65 -9.00
CA ALA A 57 3.38 -1.57 -7.86
C ALA A 57 4.73 -2.00 -7.24
N PRO A 58 5.78 -2.34 -8.03
CA PRO A 58 7.09 -2.65 -7.47
C PRO A 58 7.73 -1.47 -6.72
N GLN A 59 7.56 -0.24 -7.22
CA GLN A 59 8.07 0.95 -6.53
C GLN A 59 7.40 1.13 -5.17
N LEU A 60 6.08 0.94 -5.06
CA LEU A 60 5.43 1.02 -3.76
C LEU A 60 5.88 -0.11 -2.82
N LEU A 61 6.11 -1.33 -3.32
CA LEU A 61 6.66 -2.41 -2.50
C LEU A 61 8.03 -2.05 -1.94
N GLU A 62 8.92 -1.50 -2.76
CA GLU A 62 10.25 -1.05 -2.34
C GLU A 62 10.17 0.08 -1.30
N LEU A 63 9.28 1.06 -1.51
CA LEU A 63 9.06 2.13 -0.53
C LEU A 63 8.59 1.57 0.81
N VAL A 64 7.62 0.66 0.79
CA VAL A 64 7.06 0.02 1.99
C VAL A 64 8.08 -0.89 2.68
N GLU A 65 8.98 -1.53 1.95
CA GLU A 65 10.07 -2.33 2.51
C GLU A 65 11.12 -1.47 3.22
N ASN A 66 11.38 -0.26 2.72
CA ASN A 66 12.39 0.66 3.27
C ASN A 66 11.84 1.67 4.28
N SER A 67 10.55 1.59 4.61
CA SER A 67 9.85 2.52 5.52
C SER A 67 9.49 1.83 6.84
N GLU A 68 9.59 2.55 7.96
CA GLU A 68 9.19 2.02 9.27
C GLU A 68 7.70 2.25 9.56
N ASN A 69 7.12 3.31 8.99
CA ASN A 69 5.74 3.70 9.21
C ASN A 69 5.09 4.30 7.93
N ASP A 70 3.78 4.57 7.98
CA ASP A 70 3.05 5.15 6.85
C ASP A 70 3.52 6.57 6.47
N GLU A 71 4.03 7.33 7.44
CA GLU A 71 4.51 8.71 7.24
C GLU A 71 5.80 8.69 6.39
N ASP A 72 6.71 7.76 6.65
CA ASP A 72 7.93 7.54 5.84
C ASP A 72 7.59 7.18 4.39
N VAL A 73 6.58 6.32 4.18
CA VAL A 73 6.10 5.94 2.84
C VAL A 73 5.59 7.17 2.10
N VAL A 74 4.78 7.99 2.77
CA VAL A 74 4.23 9.23 2.22
C VAL A 74 5.33 10.23 1.89
N ASP A 75 6.30 10.42 2.77
CA ASP A 75 7.37 11.40 2.55
C ASP A 75 8.30 10.96 1.41
N SER A 76 8.51 9.65 1.27
CA SER A 76 9.20 9.08 0.11
C SER A 76 8.40 9.30 -1.19
N LEU A 77 7.08 9.14 -1.15
CA LEU A 77 6.20 9.42 -2.30
C LEU A 77 6.24 10.88 -2.74
N LYS A 78 6.36 11.83 -1.80
CA LYS A 78 6.47 13.27 -2.13
C LYS A 78 7.79 13.65 -2.79
N THR A 79 8.80 12.79 -2.70
CA THR A 79 10.16 13.05 -3.17
C THR A 79 10.42 12.44 -4.56
N ILE A 80 9.49 11.62 -5.06
CA ILE A 80 9.50 11.01 -6.42
C ILE A 80 8.82 11.94 -7.41
#